data_AF-A6BGC5-F1
#
_entry.id   AF-A6BGC5-F1
#
_cell.length_a   1.000
_cell.length_b   1.000
_cell.length_c   1.000
_cell.angle_alpha   90.00
_cell.angle_beta   90.00
_cell.angle_gamma   90.00
#
_symmetry.space_group_name_H-M   'P 1'
#
loop_
_entity.id
_entity.type
_entity.pdbx_description
1 polymer ?
#
loop_
_entity_poly.entity_id
_entity_poly.type
_entity_poly.pdbx_seq_one_letter_code
_entity_poly.pdbx_strand_id
1 'polypeptide(L)'
;MPWVTEEEIQAAKNMTAYEYLRTHQAQRLQKTRTRNEWQLTDHDSFKINELSSKWHWKSRDIGGVSALRFLIEVDGMKFTDAVKLLCEESPSFIPTQSAKKEKPPFKLPERYCNCRRIRAYLNHRGISDEVITYCISHEILYESVPYHNAVFVGKDESGKARYAFLRGIYEKNGKGFKMEQTGSEKKYSFCIPPERETKRVVVYEACIDALAHMTLEEGKRDKYRLSLGGIAAPKENTQIQSERFKKLPDALEEFLKNHPEIKEIEICTDNDFAGRWAKEQMKKHYEGTYQIICNLPEKEGADYADLAKEKKQTNKCRDRPLERR
;
A
#
# COMPACT_ATOMS: atom_id res chain seq x y z
N MET A 1 -11.95 10.95 -40.39
CA MET A 1 -11.17 10.86 -39.14
C MET A 1 -9.89 10.12 -39.49
N PRO A 2 -8.67 10.64 -39.22
CA PRO A 2 -7.46 9.88 -39.46
C PRO A 2 -7.44 8.73 -38.45
N TRP A 3 -7.67 7.52 -38.94
CA TRP A 3 -7.57 6.30 -38.15
C TRP A 3 -6.09 5.94 -38.04
N VAL A 4 -5.65 5.63 -36.82
CA VAL A 4 -4.30 5.13 -36.52
C VAL A 4 -4.45 3.63 -36.26
N THR A 5 -3.58 2.80 -36.83
CA THR A 5 -3.68 1.34 -36.67
C THR A 5 -3.08 0.87 -35.33
N GLU A 6 -3.43 -0.33 -34.89
CA GLU A 6 -2.88 -0.89 -33.66
C GLU A 6 -1.36 -1.12 -33.79
N GLU A 7 -0.87 -1.45 -35.00
CA GLU A 7 0.57 -1.58 -35.25
C GLU A 7 1.30 -0.24 -35.08
N GLU A 8 0.73 0.86 -35.61
CA GLU A 8 1.28 2.21 -35.45
C GLU A 8 1.31 2.63 -33.98
N ILE A 9 0.24 2.35 -33.23
CA ILE A 9 0.19 2.61 -31.79
C ILE A 9 1.27 1.81 -31.05
N GLN A 10 1.46 0.55 -31.40
CA GLN A 10 2.46 -0.30 -30.76
C GLN A 10 3.89 0.12 -31.12
N ALA A 11 4.13 0.56 -32.36
CA ALA A 11 5.40 1.14 -32.79
C ALA A 11 5.71 2.43 -32.03
N ALA A 12 4.75 3.36 -31.92
CA ALA A 12 4.91 4.60 -31.16
C ALA A 12 5.14 4.36 -29.66
N LYS A 13 4.57 3.30 -29.08
CA LYS A 13 4.81 2.91 -27.68
C LYS A 13 6.24 2.43 -27.43
N ASN A 14 6.96 1.97 -28.46
CA ASN A 14 8.33 1.45 -28.32
C ASN A 14 9.35 2.57 -28.15
N MET A 15 9.10 3.78 -28.64
CA MET A 15 9.99 4.92 -28.45
C MET A 15 9.97 5.38 -27.00
N THR A 16 11.15 5.53 -26.38
CA THR A 16 11.25 5.95 -24.98
C THR A 16 11.29 7.48 -24.87
N ALA A 17 10.77 8.02 -23.77
CA ALA A 17 10.69 9.47 -23.57
C ALA A 17 12.07 10.14 -23.55
N TYR A 18 13.08 9.49 -22.94
CA TYR A 18 14.43 10.04 -22.87
C TYR A 18 15.07 10.13 -24.26
N GLU A 19 14.83 9.16 -25.13
CA GLU A 19 15.36 9.16 -26.50
C GLU A 19 14.73 10.22 -27.35
N TYR A 20 13.41 10.29 -27.32
CA TYR A 20 12.68 11.35 -28.01
C TYR A 20 13.19 12.73 -27.57
N LEU A 21 13.32 12.94 -26.26
CA LEU A 21 13.86 14.18 -25.70
C LEU A 21 15.32 14.42 -26.13
N ARG A 22 16.17 13.41 -26.09
CA ARG A 22 17.59 13.53 -26.47
C ARG A 22 17.76 13.83 -27.97
N THR A 23 16.92 13.26 -28.83
CA THR A 23 17.04 13.39 -30.29
C THR A 23 16.41 14.68 -30.79
N HIS A 24 15.22 15.04 -30.30
CA HIS A 24 14.41 16.13 -30.86
C HIS A 24 14.34 17.38 -29.96
N GLN A 25 14.59 17.23 -28.66
CA GLN A 25 14.38 18.29 -27.68
C GLN A 25 15.53 18.38 -26.65
N ALA A 26 16.76 18.13 -27.08
CA ALA A 26 17.93 18.03 -26.20
C ALA A 26 18.14 19.29 -25.35
N GLN A 27 17.77 20.46 -25.88
CA GLN A 27 17.80 21.74 -25.21
C GLN A 27 16.91 21.82 -23.96
N ARG A 28 15.86 20.98 -23.87
CA ARG A 28 15.00 20.91 -22.68
C ARG A 28 15.61 20.07 -21.57
N LEU A 29 16.63 19.25 -21.86
CA LEU A 29 17.24 18.36 -20.87
C LEU A 29 18.35 19.06 -20.09
N GLN A 30 18.16 19.18 -18.77
CA GLN A 30 19.15 19.70 -17.83
C GLN A 30 19.59 18.60 -16.85
N LYS A 31 20.89 18.37 -16.69
CA LYS A 31 21.41 17.40 -15.71
C LYS A 31 21.08 17.82 -14.29
N THR A 32 20.66 16.86 -13.46
CA THR A 32 20.55 17.06 -12.01
C THR A 32 21.84 16.62 -11.31
N ARG A 33 21.90 16.79 -9.98
CA ARG A 33 23.01 16.29 -9.15
C ARG A 33 22.99 14.77 -8.99
N THR A 34 21.87 14.12 -9.30
CA THR A 34 21.68 12.67 -9.19
C THR A 34 22.22 11.98 -10.44
N ARG A 35 22.97 10.89 -10.27
CA ARG A 35 23.53 10.14 -11.40
C ARG A 35 22.43 9.62 -12.33
N ASN A 36 22.62 9.81 -13.63
CA ASN A 36 21.70 9.39 -14.70
C ASN A 36 20.30 10.01 -14.61
N GLU A 37 20.13 11.13 -13.89
CA GLU A 37 18.85 11.84 -13.77
C GLU A 37 18.94 13.21 -14.47
N TRP A 38 17.88 13.51 -15.20
CA TRP A 38 17.69 14.74 -15.93
C TRP A 38 16.36 15.38 -15.52
N GLN A 39 16.27 16.69 -15.69
CA GLN A 39 15.04 17.47 -15.52
C GLN A 39 14.74 18.26 -16.77
N LEU A 40 13.49 18.70 -16.92
CA LEU A 40 13.12 19.60 -18.00
C LEU A 40 13.34 21.06 -17.59
N THR A 41 13.80 21.90 -18.52
CA THR A 41 14.01 23.34 -18.29
C THR A 41 12.71 24.11 -18.04
N ASP A 42 11.62 23.61 -18.62
CA ASP A 42 10.27 24.19 -18.53
C ASP A 42 9.39 23.52 -17.46
N HIS A 43 9.83 22.38 -16.91
CA HIS A 43 9.15 21.66 -15.83
C HIS A 43 10.14 21.19 -14.75
N ASP A 44 10.42 22.04 -13.77
CA ASP A 44 11.38 21.85 -12.68
C ASP A 44 11.18 20.56 -11.83
N SER A 45 9.93 20.15 -11.69
CA SER A 45 9.47 18.98 -10.95
C SER A 45 9.36 17.70 -11.79
N PHE A 46 9.65 17.79 -13.09
CA PHE A 46 9.81 16.63 -13.96
C PHE A 46 11.21 16.06 -13.80
N LYS A 47 11.30 14.76 -13.55
CA LYS A 47 12.56 14.01 -13.51
C LYS A 47 12.49 12.82 -14.46
N ILE A 48 13.56 12.55 -15.19
CA ILE A 48 13.70 11.39 -16.07
C ILE A 48 15.06 10.73 -15.89
N ASN A 49 15.07 9.40 -15.90
CA ASN A 49 16.30 8.61 -15.81
C ASN A 49 16.81 8.23 -17.21
N GLU A 50 18.08 8.52 -17.50
CA GLU A 50 18.72 8.28 -18.81
C GLU A 50 18.77 6.80 -19.21
N LEU A 51 18.98 5.88 -18.25
CA LEU A 51 19.13 4.46 -18.56
C LEU A 51 17.80 3.72 -18.68
N SER A 52 16.83 4.08 -17.84
CA SER A 52 15.54 3.40 -17.78
C SER A 52 14.42 4.13 -18.50
N SER A 53 14.68 5.36 -18.95
CA SER A 53 13.69 6.32 -19.47
C SER A 53 12.46 6.53 -18.55
N LYS A 54 12.53 6.10 -17.29
CA LYS A 54 11.46 6.32 -16.31
C LYS A 54 11.40 7.78 -15.97
N TRP A 55 10.25 8.39 -16.20
CA TRP A 55 9.98 9.78 -15.86
C TRP A 55 8.81 9.92 -14.90
N HIS A 56 8.85 10.98 -14.11
CA HIS A 56 7.78 11.36 -13.19
C HIS A 56 7.68 12.88 -13.09
N TRP A 57 6.47 13.40 -13.28
CA TRP A 57 6.15 14.81 -13.07
C TRP A 57 5.45 14.98 -11.71
N LYS A 58 6.24 15.35 -10.70
CA LYS A 58 5.80 15.28 -9.29
C LYS A 58 4.62 16.20 -8.97
N SER A 59 4.54 17.39 -9.55
CA SER A 59 3.44 18.34 -9.31
C SER A 59 2.11 17.87 -9.92
N ARG A 60 2.16 17.04 -10.97
CA ARG A 60 0.99 16.50 -11.68
C ARG A 60 0.67 15.05 -11.33
N ASP A 61 1.54 14.38 -10.57
CA ASP A 61 1.43 12.97 -10.15
C ASP A 61 1.25 11.98 -11.31
N ILE A 62 1.96 12.23 -12.41
CA ILE A 62 1.97 11.40 -13.61
C ILE A 62 3.39 10.93 -13.94
N GLY A 63 3.51 9.79 -14.61
CA GLY A 63 4.79 9.19 -14.92
C GLY A 63 4.69 8.09 -15.96
N GLY A 64 5.82 7.75 -16.56
CA GLY A 64 5.85 6.79 -17.66
C GLY A 64 7.25 6.42 -18.10
N VAL A 65 7.31 5.70 -19.22
CA VAL A 65 8.55 5.33 -19.91
C VAL A 65 8.49 5.75 -21.39
N SER A 66 7.34 5.58 -22.04
CA SER A 66 7.17 5.87 -23.47
C SER A 66 7.15 7.37 -23.79
N ALA A 67 7.70 7.71 -24.96
CA ALA A 67 7.60 9.03 -25.57
C ALA A 67 6.16 9.40 -25.90
N LEU A 68 5.34 8.42 -26.31
CA LEU A 68 3.92 8.64 -26.61
C LEU A 68 3.18 9.24 -25.42
N ARG A 69 3.36 8.66 -24.22
CA ARG A 69 2.72 9.18 -23.01
C ARG A 69 3.27 10.54 -22.62
N PHE A 70 4.58 10.74 -22.77
CA PHE A 70 5.22 12.03 -22.54
C PHE A 70 4.61 13.13 -23.43
N LEU A 71 4.49 12.89 -24.73
CA LEU A 71 3.94 13.84 -25.69
C LEU A 71 2.49 14.23 -25.36
N ILE A 72 1.68 13.26 -24.93
CA ILE A 72 0.28 13.49 -24.62
C ILE A 72 0.14 14.23 -23.27
N GLU A 73 0.76 13.70 -22.22
CA GLU A 73 0.51 14.18 -20.86
C GLU A 73 1.38 15.38 -20.46
N VAL A 74 2.53 15.56 -21.11
CA VAL A 74 3.48 16.66 -20.82
C VAL A 74 3.41 17.74 -21.90
N ASP A 75 3.56 17.36 -23.17
CA ASP A 75 3.51 18.33 -24.28
C ASP A 75 2.08 18.65 -24.74
N GLY A 76 1.05 18.01 -24.17
CA GLY A 76 -0.36 18.27 -24.47
C GLY A 76 -0.77 17.89 -25.89
N MET A 77 0.01 17.03 -26.56
CA MET A 77 -0.23 16.62 -27.94
C MET A 77 -1.45 15.70 -28.03
N LYS A 78 -2.24 15.84 -29.10
CA LYS A 78 -3.34 14.91 -29.36
C LYS A 78 -2.76 13.53 -29.67
N PHE A 79 -3.44 12.49 -29.18
CA PHE A 79 -3.00 11.10 -29.33
C PHE A 79 -2.65 10.73 -30.78
N THR A 80 -3.53 11.06 -31.74
CA THR A 80 -3.31 10.74 -33.17
C THR A 80 -2.10 11.43 -33.76
N ASP A 81 -1.81 12.65 -33.32
CA ASP A 81 -0.70 13.46 -33.82
C ASP A 81 0.61 12.94 -33.22
N ALA A 82 0.59 12.55 -31.94
CA ALA A 82 1.73 11.93 -31.26
C ALA A 82 2.09 10.56 -31.85
N VAL A 83 1.11 9.74 -32.22
CA VAL A 83 1.41 8.45 -32.87
C VAL A 83 2.03 8.65 -34.25
N LYS A 84 1.48 9.55 -35.07
CA LYS A 84 2.05 9.85 -36.39
C LYS A 84 3.48 10.36 -36.30
N LEU A 85 3.71 11.34 -35.43
CA LEU A 85 5.05 11.89 -35.16
C LEU A 85 6.02 10.77 -34.80
N LEU A 86 5.67 9.89 -33.87
CA LEU A 86 6.56 8.82 -33.43
C LEU A 86 6.75 7.69 -34.46
N CYS A 87 5.81 7.50 -35.39
CA CYS A 87 5.92 6.52 -36.47
C CYS A 87 6.81 7.01 -37.62
N GLU A 88 6.80 8.31 -37.93
CA GLU A 88 7.65 8.91 -38.97
C GLU A 88 9.14 8.84 -38.58
N GLU A 89 9.44 8.95 -37.29
CA GLU A 89 10.80 9.07 -36.74
C GLU A 89 11.60 7.75 -36.69
N SER A 90 11.07 6.63 -37.20
CA SER A 90 11.77 5.33 -37.43
C SER A 90 12.84 4.98 -36.37
N PRO A 91 12.47 4.48 -35.18
CA PRO A 91 13.42 4.31 -34.08
C PRO A 91 14.48 3.25 -34.37
N SER A 92 15.76 3.64 -34.24
CA SER A 92 16.92 2.74 -34.24
C SER A 92 17.24 2.13 -32.86
N PHE A 93 16.38 2.37 -31.86
CA PHE A 93 16.53 1.81 -30.53
C PHE A 93 15.43 0.79 -30.22
N ILE A 94 15.86 -0.44 -29.99
CA ILE A 94 15.06 -1.45 -29.32
C ILE A 94 15.27 -1.19 -27.83
N PRO A 95 14.24 -0.81 -27.06
CA PRO A 95 14.33 -0.79 -25.62
C PRO A 95 14.97 -2.08 -25.19
N THR A 96 16.07 -2.00 -24.42
CA THR A 96 16.42 -3.13 -23.57
C THR A 96 15.14 -3.39 -22.81
N GLN A 97 14.36 -4.40 -23.24
CA GLN A 97 13.23 -4.87 -22.47
C GLN A 97 13.85 -5.01 -21.11
N SER A 98 13.43 -4.18 -20.14
CA SER A 98 13.93 -4.33 -18.79
C SER A 98 13.50 -5.75 -18.49
N ALA A 99 14.42 -6.72 -18.63
CA ALA A 99 14.13 -8.13 -18.50
C ALA A 99 13.35 -8.16 -17.21
N LYS A 100 12.05 -8.54 -17.27
CA LYS A 100 11.13 -8.45 -16.14
C LYS A 100 11.93 -8.99 -14.98
N LYS A 101 12.48 -8.10 -14.12
CA LYS A 101 13.45 -8.55 -13.11
C LYS A 101 12.63 -9.55 -12.34
N GLU A 102 12.99 -10.83 -12.44
CA GLU A 102 12.24 -11.87 -11.76
C GLU A 102 12.12 -11.38 -10.33
N LYS A 103 10.86 -11.21 -9.89
CA LYS A 103 10.64 -10.73 -8.53
C LYS A 103 11.38 -11.71 -7.64
N PRO A 104 12.29 -11.24 -6.78
CA PRO A 104 13.04 -12.14 -5.92
C PRO A 104 12.04 -13.03 -5.18
N PRO A 105 12.34 -14.33 -5.01
CA PRO A 105 11.43 -15.23 -4.33
C PRO A 105 11.13 -14.69 -2.93
N PHE A 106 9.87 -14.79 -2.52
CA PHE A 106 9.47 -14.38 -1.19
C PHE A 106 10.23 -15.19 -0.14
N LYS A 107 10.87 -14.48 0.79
CA LYS A 107 11.53 -15.08 1.94
C LYS A 107 11.25 -14.22 3.17
N LEU A 108 10.80 -14.87 4.23
CA LEU A 108 10.63 -14.23 5.53
C LEU A 108 11.98 -13.73 6.07
N PRO A 109 12.01 -12.55 6.72
CA PRO A 109 13.13 -12.15 7.55
C PRO A 109 13.51 -13.22 8.57
N GLU A 110 14.79 -13.30 8.92
CA GLU A 110 15.24 -14.21 9.96
C GLU A 110 14.67 -13.80 11.32
N ARG A 111 14.19 -14.81 12.07
CA ARG A 111 13.60 -14.62 13.40
C ARG A 111 14.69 -14.34 14.42
N TYR A 112 14.48 -13.34 15.27
CA TYR A 112 15.22 -13.20 16.51
C TYR A 112 14.76 -14.25 17.53
N CYS A 113 15.61 -14.55 18.51
CA CYS A 113 15.38 -15.65 19.45
C CYS A 113 14.19 -15.45 20.41
N ASN A 114 13.66 -14.22 20.52
CA ASN A 114 12.46 -13.91 21.30
C ASN A 114 11.78 -12.64 20.80
N CYS A 115 10.60 -12.33 21.32
CA CYS A 115 9.78 -11.19 20.92
C CYS A 115 9.71 -10.07 21.99
N ARG A 116 10.71 -9.97 22.88
CA ARG A 116 10.63 -9.07 24.05
C ARG A 116 10.52 -7.59 23.64
N ARG A 117 11.25 -7.16 22.62
CA ARG A 117 11.29 -5.74 22.22
C ARG A 117 10.03 -5.35 21.46
N ILE A 118 9.59 -6.20 20.54
CA ILE A 118 8.33 -5.95 19.82
C ILE A 118 7.14 -5.97 20.77
N ARG A 119 7.14 -6.84 21.80
CA ARG A 119 6.10 -6.87 22.82
C ARG A 119 6.06 -5.55 23.60
N ALA A 120 7.21 -5.06 24.06
CA ALA A 120 7.29 -3.76 24.74
C ALA A 120 6.78 -2.61 23.86
N TYR A 121 7.14 -2.61 22.57
CA TYR A 121 6.66 -1.63 21.59
C TYR A 121 5.14 -1.69 21.39
N LEU A 122 4.57 -2.85 21.11
CA LEU A 122 3.13 -3.01 20.87
C LEU A 122 2.32 -2.73 22.14
N ASN A 123 2.82 -3.12 23.30
CA ASN A 123 2.26 -2.72 24.59
C ASN A 123 2.26 -1.20 24.74
N HIS A 124 3.35 -0.50 24.39
CA HIS A 124 3.38 0.96 24.42
C HIS A 124 2.33 1.60 23.47
N ARG A 125 2.02 0.91 22.36
CA ARG A 125 0.94 1.27 21.41
C ARG A 125 -0.47 0.91 21.89
N GLY A 126 -0.64 0.41 23.13
CA GLY A 126 -1.95 0.12 23.70
C GLY A 126 -2.48 -1.30 23.46
N ILE A 127 -1.75 -2.13 22.73
CA ILE A 127 -2.15 -3.53 22.46
C ILE A 127 -1.95 -4.37 23.73
N SER A 128 -2.86 -5.31 24.01
CA SER A 128 -2.75 -6.19 25.17
C SER A 128 -1.75 -7.33 24.97
N ASP A 129 -1.15 -7.80 26.07
CA ASP A 129 -0.24 -8.94 26.03
C ASP A 129 -0.93 -10.23 25.54
N GLU A 130 -2.23 -10.37 25.78
CA GLU A 130 -3.03 -11.49 25.29
C GLU A 130 -3.06 -11.51 23.76
N VAL A 131 -3.42 -10.39 23.13
CA VAL A 131 -3.49 -10.27 21.66
C VAL A 131 -2.12 -10.47 21.03
N ILE A 132 -1.06 -9.91 21.62
CA ILE A 132 0.31 -10.11 21.15
C ILE A 132 0.68 -11.60 21.23
N THR A 133 0.35 -12.26 22.34
CA THR A 133 0.66 -13.69 22.54
C THR A 133 -0.11 -14.56 21.55
N TYR A 134 -1.37 -14.25 21.30
CA TYR A 134 -2.18 -14.92 20.30
C TYR A 134 -1.57 -14.83 18.90
N CYS A 135 -1.13 -13.64 18.49
CA CYS A 135 -0.50 -13.46 17.18
C CYS A 135 0.86 -14.17 17.08
N ILE A 136 1.64 -14.22 18.16
CA ILE A 136 2.92 -14.95 18.20
C ILE A 136 2.68 -16.46 18.13
N SER A 137 1.70 -17.00 18.86
CA SER A 137 1.41 -18.45 18.87
C SER A 137 0.90 -18.96 17.52
N HIS A 138 0.23 -18.10 16.74
CA HIS A 138 -0.19 -18.38 15.37
C HIS A 138 0.94 -18.16 14.34
N GLU A 139 2.14 -17.78 14.80
CA GLU A 139 3.31 -17.45 13.99
C GLU A 139 3.05 -16.35 12.95
N ILE A 140 2.06 -15.49 13.18
CA ILE A 140 1.72 -14.35 12.33
C ILE A 140 2.39 -13.05 12.81
N LEU A 141 3.04 -13.07 13.98
CA LEU A 141 3.80 -11.98 14.53
C LEU A 141 5.13 -12.48 15.13
N TYR A 142 6.25 -11.86 14.75
CA TYR A 142 7.56 -12.15 15.37
C TYR A 142 8.56 -10.99 15.25
N GLU A 143 9.66 -11.07 16.00
CA GLU A 143 10.75 -10.09 15.97
C GLU A 143 11.84 -10.55 15.00
N SER A 144 12.31 -9.67 14.10
CA SER A 144 13.33 -10.01 13.08
C SER A 144 14.73 -9.53 13.43
N VAL A 145 15.76 -10.17 12.88
CA VAL A 145 17.15 -9.66 12.87
C VAL A 145 17.47 -8.93 11.55
N PRO A 146 18.46 -8.02 11.53
CA PRO A 146 19.20 -7.48 12.67
C PRO A 146 18.50 -6.26 13.32
N TYR A 147 17.41 -5.77 12.71
CA TYR A 147 16.82 -4.47 13.06
C TYR A 147 15.68 -4.53 14.09
N HIS A 148 15.35 -5.72 14.60
CA HIS A 148 14.29 -5.93 15.60
C HIS A 148 12.91 -5.40 15.15
N ASN A 149 12.58 -5.52 13.86
CA ASN A 149 11.26 -5.12 13.39
C ASN A 149 10.20 -6.11 13.89
N ALA A 150 9.01 -5.59 14.20
CA ALA A 150 7.80 -6.40 14.29
C ALA A 150 7.39 -6.83 12.88
N VAL A 151 7.45 -8.14 12.63
CA VAL A 151 7.07 -8.74 11.34
C VAL A 151 5.67 -9.31 11.45
N PHE A 152 4.76 -8.77 10.67
CA PHE A 152 3.38 -9.24 10.51
C PHE A 152 3.31 -10.13 9.27
N VAL A 153 3.00 -11.40 9.44
CA VAL A 153 3.02 -12.41 8.38
C VAL A 153 1.61 -12.66 7.88
N GLY A 154 1.44 -12.66 6.57
CA GLY A 154 0.25 -13.17 5.92
C GLY A 154 0.51 -14.54 5.31
N LYS A 155 -0.45 -15.44 5.48
CA LYS A 155 -0.39 -16.85 5.08
C LYS A 155 -1.48 -17.13 4.06
N ASP A 156 -1.23 -18.07 3.15
CA ASP A 156 -2.28 -18.66 2.32
C ASP A 156 -3.07 -19.74 3.09
N GLU A 157 -4.03 -20.34 2.41
CA GLU A 157 -4.98 -21.33 2.94
C GLU A 157 -4.27 -22.63 3.38
N SER A 158 -3.07 -22.88 2.85
CA SER A 158 -2.23 -24.01 3.27
C SER A 158 -1.41 -23.71 4.53
N GLY A 159 -1.49 -22.49 5.07
CA GLY A 159 -0.70 -22.01 6.19
C GLY A 159 0.72 -21.56 5.79
N LYS A 160 1.03 -21.49 4.49
CA LYS A 160 2.34 -21.07 4.01
C LYS A 160 2.44 -19.55 4.00
N ALA A 161 3.55 -19.00 4.49
CA ALA A 161 3.79 -17.56 4.45
C ALA A 161 3.96 -17.07 3.00
N ARG A 162 3.20 -16.06 2.62
CA ARG A 162 3.22 -15.42 1.29
C ARG A 162 3.39 -13.91 1.33
N TYR A 163 3.25 -13.32 2.52
CA TYR A 163 3.34 -11.88 2.74
C TYR A 163 4.07 -11.60 4.06
N ALA A 164 4.83 -10.51 4.11
CA ALA A 164 5.31 -9.97 5.38
C ALA A 164 5.39 -8.44 5.35
N PHE A 165 4.84 -7.80 6.38
CA PHE A 165 4.98 -6.38 6.65
C PHE A 165 5.90 -6.16 7.84
N LEU A 166 6.95 -5.36 7.65
CA LEU A 166 7.95 -5.04 8.66
C LEU A 166 7.66 -3.65 9.22
N ARG A 167 7.46 -3.57 10.54
CA ARG A 167 7.36 -2.32 11.28
C ARG A 167 8.56 -2.17 12.22
N GLY A 168 9.33 -1.12 12.04
CA GLY A 168 10.40 -0.75 12.97
C GLY A 168 9.81 -0.34 14.32
N ILE A 169 10.45 -0.81 15.39
CA ILE A 169 10.04 -0.54 16.77
C ILE A 169 10.73 0.69 17.38
N TYR A 170 11.65 1.29 16.63
CA TYR A 170 12.34 2.52 16.98
C TYR A 170 11.88 3.64 16.04
N GLU A 171 11.58 4.80 16.62
CA GLU A 171 11.24 6.00 15.85
C GLU A 171 12.50 6.84 15.64
N LYS A 172 12.72 7.28 14.40
CA LYS A 172 13.75 8.28 14.08
C LYS A 172 13.03 9.53 13.58
N ASN A 173 13.22 10.66 14.24
CA ASN A 173 12.58 11.94 13.89
C ASN A 173 11.04 11.85 13.79
N GLY A 174 10.42 11.09 14.70
CA GLY A 174 8.96 10.88 14.72
C GLY A 174 8.39 9.99 13.60
N LYS A 175 9.25 9.34 12.79
CA LYS A 175 8.82 8.39 11.75
C LYS A 175 9.39 7.00 12.03
N GLY A 176 8.49 6.02 12.18
CA GLY A 176 8.85 4.60 12.26
C GLY A 176 9.12 4.02 10.87
N PHE A 177 10.07 3.08 10.80
CA PHE A 177 10.33 2.30 9.59
C PHE A 177 9.11 1.42 9.24
N LYS A 178 8.71 1.39 7.97
CA LYS A 178 7.67 0.48 7.47
C LYS A 178 8.02 -0.01 6.07
N MET A 179 7.87 -1.31 5.82
CA MET A 179 8.23 -1.90 4.54
C MET A 179 7.49 -3.23 4.32
N GLU A 180 7.06 -3.49 3.09
CA GLU A 180 6.65 -4.84 2.68
C GLU A 180 7.89 -5.63 2.26
N GLN A 181 8.00 -6.86 2.74
CA GLN A 181 9.11 -7.74 2.39
C GLN A 181 9.12 -8.00 0.88
N THR A 182 10.30 -8.01 0.28
CA THR A 182 10.44 -8.28 -1.16
C THR A 182 9.88 -9.65 -1.51
N GLY A 183 9.13 -9.71 -2.62
CA GLY A 183 8.44 -10.92 -3.07
C GLY A 183 7.07 -11.13 -2.42
N SER A 184 6.65 -10.28 -1.47
CA SER A 184 5.33 -10.42 -0.83
C SER A 184 4.18 -10.34 -1.83
N GLU A 185 3.20 -11.21 -1.65
CA GLU A 185 1.95 -11.23 -2.38
C GLU A 185 0.86 -10.56 -1.54
N LYS A 186 0.59 -9.28 -1.82
CA LYS A 186 -0.33 -8.44 -1.03
C LYS A 186 -1.75 -9.03 -0.87
N LYS A 187 -2.18 -9.89 -1.78
CA LYS A 187 -3.46 -10.62 -1.69
C LYS A 187 -3.56 -11.58 -0.49
N TYR A 188 -2.42 -12.04 0.03
CA TYR A 188 -2.34 -12.84 1.25
C TYR A 188 -1.88 -11.99 2.42
N SER A 189 -2.42 -10.77 2.57
CA SER A 189 -2.02 -9.83 3.64
C SER A 189 -2.23 -10.42 5.05
N PHE A 190 -1.69 -9.74 6.06
CA PHE A 190 -1.81 -10.15 7.45
C PHE A 190 -3.28 -10.31 7.88
N CYS A 191 -3.60 -11.46 8.47
CA CYS A 191 -4.92 -11.76 9.01
C CYS A 191 -4.78 -12.46 10.37
N ILE A 192 -5.55 -12.01 11.36
CA ILE A 192 -5.68 -12.71 12.64
C ILE A 192 -6.87 -13.67 12.52
N PRO A 193 -6.67 -14.99 12.63
CA PRO A 193 -7.75 -15.95 12.53
C PRO A 193 -8.62 -15.97 13.80
N PRO A 194 -9.92 -16.30 13.68
CA PRO A 194 -10.77 -16.60 14.82
C PRO A 194 -10.38 -17.95 15.46
N GLU A 195 -10.88 -18.22 16.66
CA GLU A 195 -10.71 -19.51 17.35
C GLU A 195 -11.72 -20.56 16.87
N ARG A 196 -12.84 -20.11 16.28
CA ARG A 196 -13.91 -20.96 15.74
C ARG A 196 -14.38 -20.42 14.40
N GLU A 197 -15.10 -21.26 13.67
CA GLU A 197 -15.75 -20.86 12.43
C GLU A 197 -16.67 -19.65 12.64
N THR A 198 -16.64 -18.72 11.69
CA THR A 198 -17.38 -17.46 11.75
C THR A 198 -17.75 -17.02 10.36
N LYS A 199 -18.83 -16.25 10.25
CA LYS A 199 -19.30 -15.68 8.98
C LYS A 199 -18.85 -14.24 8.79
N ARG A 200 -18.00 -13.72 9.69
CA ARG A 200 -17.59 -12.32 9.73
C ARG A 200 -16.09 -12.14 9.50
N VAL A 201 -15.77 -11.22 8.58
CA VAL A 201 -14.44 -10.64 8.43
C VAL A 201 -14.50 -9.15 8.77
N VAL A 202 -13.50 -8.69 9.50
CA VAL A 202 -13.27 -7.26 9.77
C VAL A 202 -12.05 -6.82 8.97
N VAL A 203 -12.13 -5.67 8.30
CA VAL A 203 -11.03 -5.13 7.49
C VAL A 203 -10.46 -3.84 8.07
N TYR A 204 -9.14 -3.75 8.06
CA TYR A 204 -8.37 -2.63 8.64
C TYR A 204 -7.32 -2.12 7.65
N GLU A 205 -6.91 -0.86 7.78
CA GLU A 205 -5.87 -0.30 6.92
C GLU A 205 -4.50 -0.91 7.18
N ALA A 206 -4.10 -1.04 8.45
CA ALA A 206 -2.82 -1.60 8.84
C ALA A 206 -2.94 -2.73 9.88
N CYS A 207 -1.85 -3.48 10.03
CA CYS A 207 -1.81 -4.64 10.92
C CYS A 207 -1.98 -4.23 12.39
N ILE A 208 -1.43 -3.08 12.80
CA ILE A 208 -1.50 -2.60 14.19
C ILE A 208 -2.96 -2.27 14.57
N ASP A 209 -3.76 -1.74 13.64
CA ASP A 209 -5.18 -1.42 13.88
C ASP A 209 -6.00 -2.68 14.15
N ALA A 210 -5.72 -3.77 13.43
CA ALA A 210 -6.34 -5.07 13.70
C ALA A 210 -6.05 -5.57 15.13
N LEU A 211 -4.79 -5.46 15.60
CA LEU A 211 -4.42 -5.83 16.97
C LEU A 211 -5.02 -4.88 18.02
N ALA A 212 -5.06 -3.58 17.71
CA ALA A 212 -5.59 -2.56 18.58
C ALA A 212 -7.11 -2.72 18.77
N HIS A 213 -7.85 -2.92 17.68
CA HIS A 213 -9.28 -3.19 17.73
C HIS A 213 -9.58 -4.49 18.46
N MET A 214 -8.84 -5.58 18.20
CA MET A 214 -8.97 -6.81 18.97
C MET A 214 -8.72 -6.59 20.47
N THR A 215 -7.79 -5.70 20.83
CA THR A 215 -7.56 -5.32 22.25
C THR A 215 -8.74 -4.53 22.82
N LEU A 216 -9.30 -3.61 22.05
CA LEU A 216 -10.46 -2.80 22.45
C LEU A 216 -11.72 -3.67 22.64
N GLU A 217 -11.84 -4.75 21.86
CA GLU A 217 -12.86 -5.80 21.97
C GLU A 217 -12.49 -6.90 22.97
N GLU A 218 -11.63 -6.61 23.94
CA GLU A 218 -11.31 -7.52 25.05
C GLU A 218 -10.75 -8.87 24.60
N GLY A 219 -10.01 -8.89 23.49
CA GLY A 219 -9.34 -10.09 22.99
C GLY A 219 -10.25 -11.08 22.29
N LYS A 220 -11.50 -10.74 21.96
CA LYS A 220 -12.47 -11.64 21.30
C LYS A 220 -11.92 -12.25 20.00
N ARG A 221 -12.03 -13.57 19.87
CA ARG A 221 -11.52 -14.38 18.74
C ARG A 221 -12.65 -14.94 17.87
N ASP A 222 -13.70 -14.16 17.70
CA ASP A 222 -14.98 -14.55 17.09
C ASP A 222 -15.12 -14.17 15.61
N LYS A 223 -14.11 -13.49 15.05
CA LYS A 223 -14.09 -13.00 13.67
C LYS A 223 -12.69 -12.94 13.10
N TYR A 224 -12.60 -13.07 11.78
CA TYR A 224 -11.35 -12.79 11.07
C TYR A 224 -11.03 -11.30 11.13
N ARG A 225 -9.75 -10.95 11.29
CA ARG A 225 -9.29 -9.56 11.28
C ARG A 225 -8.20 -9.38 10.24
N LEU A 226 -8.60 -8.90 9.07
CA LEU A 226 -7.78 -8.79 7.87
C LEU A 226 -7.23 -7.37 7.70
N SER A 227 -5.91 -7.23 7.57
CA SER A 227 -5.31 -5.96 7.14
C SER A 227 -5.30 -5.87 5.62
N LEU A 228 -5.68 -4.73 5.06
CA LEU A 228 -5.67 -4.47 3.62
C LEU A 228 -4.27 -4.14 3.07
N GLY A 229 -3.26 -4.03 3.94
CA GLY A 229 -1.89 -3.64 3.56
C GLY A 229 -1.81 -2.19 3.06
N GLY A 230 -2.63 -1.31 3.63
CA GLY A 230 -2.83 0.08 3.21
C GLY A 230 -3.86 0.23 2.09
N ILE A 231 -4.53 1.39 2.12
CA ILE A 231 -5.56 1.78 1.17
C ILE A 231 -5.05 2.85 0.19
N ALA A 232 -5.76 3.02 -0.92
CA ALA A 232 -5.51 4.08 -1.87
C ALA A 232 -6.76 4.95 -2.01
N ALA A 233 -6.60 6.26 -1.85
CA ALA A 233 -7.66 7.24 -2.06
C ALA A 233 -7.13 8.38 -2.94
N PRO A 234 -7.99 9.05 -3.73
CA PRO A 234 -7.61 10.27 -4.43
C PRO A 234 -7.17 11.34 -3.43
N LYS A 235 -6.47 12.37 -3.90
CA LYS A 235 -6.27 13.57 -3.07
C LYS A 235 -7.61 14.24 -2.85
N GLU A 236 -7.84 14.70 -1.63
CA GLU A 236 -9.02 15.49 -1.27
C GLU A 236 -9.19 16.65 -2.27
N ASN A 237 -10.41 16.87 -2.73
CA ASN A 237 -10.79 17.88 -3.74
C ASN A 237 -10.26 17.68 -5.17
N THR A 238 -9.74 16.50 -5.53
CA THR A 238 -9.35 16.19 -6.92
C THR A 238 -10.47 15.45 -7.66
N GLN A 239 -10.80 15.87 -8.88
CA GLN A 239 -11.72 15.12 -9.74
C GLN A 239 -11.15 13.73 -10.03
N ILE A 240 -11.94 12.69 -9.76
CA ILE A 240 -11.51 11.29 -9.90
C ILE A 240 -11.44 10.94 -11.38
N GLN A 241 -10.24 11.02 -11.96
CA GLN A 241 -9.99 10.66 -13.36
C GLN A 241 -9.25 9.31 -13.51
N SER A 242 -8.69 8.75 -12.42
CA SER A 242 -7.86 7.54 -12.51
C SER A 242 -8.61 6.27 -12.15
N GLU A 243 -8.52 5.25 -13.03
CA GLU A 243 -9.01 3.90 -12.77
C GLU A 243 -8.32 3.22 -11.58
N ARG A 244 -7.12 3.66 -11.21
CA ARG A 244 -6.37 3.09 -10.08
C ARG A 244 -7.13 3.14 -8.76
N PHE A 245 -7.93 4.18 -8.55
CA PHE A 245 -8.73 4.33 -7.33
C PHE A 245 -9.94 3.40 -7.35
N LYS A 246 -10.45 2.99 -8.52
CA LYS A 246 -11.57 2.06 -8.60
C LYS A 246 -11.20 0.62 -8.24
N LYS A 247 -9.90 0.31 -8.09
CA LYS A 247 -9.43 -1.04 -7.77
C LYS A 247 -9.68 -1.38 -6.30
N LEU A 248 -10.39 -2.47 -6.06
CA LEU A 248 -10.67 -3.01 -4.73
C LEU A 248 -9.39 -3.58 -4.08
N PRO A 249 -9.36 -3.70 -2.74
CA PRO A 249 -8.22 -4.28 -2.05
C PRO A 249 -8.02 -5.76 -2.43
N ASP A 250 -6.89 -6.08 -3.08
CA ASP A 250 -6.54 -7.44 -3.50
C ASP A 250 -6.61 -8.46 -2.34
N ALA A 251 -6.32 -8.02 -1.11
CA ALA A 251 -6.39 -8.85 0.09
C ALA A 251 -7.81 -9.30 0.43
N LEU A 252 -8.80 -8.41 0.31
CA LEU A 252 -10.20 -8.74 0.62
C LEU A 252 -10.81 -9.62 -0.47
N GLU A 253 -10.51 -9.33 -1.74
CA GLU A 253 -10.97 -10.13 -2.88
C GLU A 253 -10.49 -11.60 -2.79
N GLU A 254 -9.19 -11.81 -2.57
CA GLU A 254 -8.64 -13.16 -2.42
C GLU A 254 -9.19 -13.85 -1.17
N PHE A 255 -9.30 -13.11 -0.05
CA PHE A 255 -9.88 -13.66 1.19
C PHE A 255 -11.32 -14.15 0.99
N LEU A 256 -12.21 -13.34 0.42
CA LEU A 256 -13.61 -13.72 0.21
C LEU A 256 -13.77 -14.89 -0.78
N LYS A 257 -12.89 -14.99 -1.78
CA LYS A 257 -12.87 -16.13 -2.71
C LYS A 257 -12.57 -17.44 -1.98
N ASN A 258 -11.68 -17.40 -0.99
CA ASN A 258 -11.23 -18.58 -0.28
C ASN A 258 -12.05 -18.86 1.00
N HIS A 259 -12.94 -17.94 1.38
CA HIS A 259 -13.82 -18.03 2.55
C HIS A 259 -15.31 -17.85 2.17
N PRO A 260 -15.93 -18.82 1.46
CA PRO A 260 -17.33 -18.74 1.01
C PRO A 260 -18.36 -18.74 2.15
N GLU A 261 -17.95 -19.13 3.37
CA GLU A 261 -18.77 -19.07 4.58
C GLU A 261 -19.08 -17.64 5.03
N ILE A 262 -18.27 -16.65 4.62
CA ILE A 262 -18.43 -15.25 5.01
C ILE A 262 -19.74 -14.70 4.45
N LYS A 263 -20.45 -13.96 5.31
CA LYS A 263 -21.71 -13.25 5.02
C LYS A 263 -21.66 -11.80 5.47
N GLU A 264 -20.75 -11.46 6.38
CA GLU A 264 -20.67 -10.14 7.00
C GLU A 264 -19.26 -9.55 6.82
N ILE A 265 -19.21 -8.29 6.39
CA ILE A 265 -17.97 -7.51 6.28
C ILE A 265 -18.10 -6.30 7.20
N GLU A 266 -17.24 -6.24 8.20
CA GLU A 266 -17.10 -5.07 9.08
C GLU A 266 -15.92 -4.22 8.61
N ILE A 267 -16.17 -2.95 8.27
CA ILE A 267 -15.16 -2.02 7.77
C ILE A 267 -14.70 -1.13 8.92
N CYS A 268 -13.42 -1.29 9.26
CA CYS A 268 -12.73 -0.61 10.35
C CYS A 268 -11.52 0.19 9.83
N THR A 269 -11.72 0.99 8.78
CA THR A 269 -10.71 1.91 8.26
C THR A 269 -10.52 3.12 9.18
N ASP A 270 -9.52 3.95 8.88
CA ASP A 270 -9.21 5.14 9.66
C ASP A 270 -10.32 6.17 9.46
N ASN A 271 -10.58 7.00 10.48
CA ASN A 271 -11.56 8.08 10.36
C ASN A 271 -10.95 9.35 9.76
N ASP A 272 -10.22 9.21 8.65
CA ASP A 272 -9.70 10.30 7.84
C ASP A 272 -10.36 10.31 6.44
N PHE A 273 -9.94 11.23 5.58
CA PHE A 273 -10.47 11.29 4.21
C PHE A 273 -10.28 9.96 3.45
N ALA A 274 -9.09 9.37 3.53
CA ALA A 274 -8.76 8.17 2.77
C ALA A 274 -9.56 6.96 3.27
N GLY A 275 -9.62 6.76 4.59
CA GLY A 275 -10.33 5.67 5.22
C GLY A 275 -11.84 5.76 5.04
N ARG A 276 -12.43 6.96 5.14
CA ARG A 276 -13.85 7.18 4.81
C ARG A 276 -14.14 6.92 3.35
N TRP A 277 -13.26 7.36 2.45
CA TRP A 277 -13.40 7.14 1.02
C TRP A 277 -13.35 5.65 0.66
N ALA A 278 -12.38 4.92 1.20
CA ALA A 278 -12.24 3.48 0.99
C ALA A 278 -13.44 2.71 1.53
N LYS A 279 -13.95 3.10 2.71
CA LYS A 279 -15.18 2.54 3.28
C LYS A 279 -16.37 2.70 2.34
N GLU A 280 -16.59 3.88 1.77
CA GLU A 280 -17.70 4.10 0.82
C GLU A 280 -17.55 3.24 -0.45
N GLN A 281 -16.33 3.11 -0.99
CA GLN A 281 -16.11 2.26 -2.17
C GLN A 281 -16.38 0.78 -1.87
N MET A 282 -15.86 0.27 -0.75
CA MET A 282 -16.08 -1.12 -0.35
C MET A 282 -17.56 -1.37 -0.07
N LYS A 283 -18.23 -0.49 0.70
CA LYS A 283 -19.65 -0.61 0.98
C LYS A 283 -20.47 -0.71 -0.31
N LYS A 284 -20.29 0.24 -1.23
CA LYS A 284 -21.01 0.25 -2.52
C LYS A 284 -20.77 -1.01 -3.34
N HIS A 285 -19.57 -1.56 -3.28
CA HIS A 285 -19.23 -2.76 -4.05
C HIS A 285 -19.85 -4.04 -3.46
N TYR A 286 -19.80 -4.20 -2.13
CA TYR A 286 -20.14 -5.47 -1.47
C TYR A 286 -21.56 -5.52 -0.88
N GLU A 287 -22.28 -4.39 -0.75
CA GLU A 287 -23.60 -4.33 -0.10
C GLU A 287 -24.70 -5.17 -0.77
N GLY A 288 -24.53 -5.53 -2.05
CA GLY A 288 -25.46 -6.42 -2.75
C GLY A 288 -25.29 -7.91 -2.43
N THR A 289 -24.19 -8.31 -1.79
CA THR A 289 -23.84 -9.72 -1.53
C THR A 289 -23.57 -10.00 -0.06
N TYR A 290 -23.03 -9.02 0.67
CA TYR A 290 -22.65 -9.15 2.07
C TYR A 290 -23.37 -8.11 2.92
N GLN A 291 -23.64 -8.45 4.17
CA GLN A 291 -24.06 -7.47 5.16
C GLN A 291 -22.85 -6.61 5.54
N ILE A 292 -22.94 -5.31 5.28
CA ILE A 292 -21.85 -4.35 5.56
C ILE A 292 -22.09 -3.65 6.90
N ILE A 293 -21.09 -3.71 7.77
CA ILE A 293 -21.05 -2.98 9.04
C ILE A 293 -19.94 -1.93 8.92
N CYS A 294 -20.26 -0.67 9.16
CA CYS A 294 -19.26 0.40 9.18
C CYS A 294 -18.95 0.74 10.64
N ASN A 295 -17.71 0.52 11.06
CA ASN A 295 -17.26 0.75 12.43
C ASN A 295 -15.91 1.47 12.39
N LEU A 296 -15.94 2.77 12.07
CA LEU A 296 -14.75 3.63 12.07
C LEU A 296 -14.53 4.21 13.48
N PRO A 297 -13.30 4.60 13.85
CA PRO A 297 -13.04 5.35 15.08
C PRO A 297 -13.95 6.58 15.22
N GLU A 298 -14.49 6.81 16.41
CA GLU A 298 -15.43 7.92 16.65
C GLU A 298 -14.80 9.30 16.42
N LYS A 299 -13.51 9.44 16.75
CA LYS A 299 -12.76 10.68 16.64
C LYS A 299 -12.23 10.87 15.22
N GLU A 300 -12.51 12.03 14.63
CA GLU A 300 -11.98 12.37 13.31
C GLU A 300 -10.45 12.43 13.31
N GLY A 301 -9.84 11.88 12.27
CA GLY A 301 -8.41 11.75 12.08
C GLY A 301 -7.74 10.64 12.90
N ALA A 302 -8.51 9.86 13.68
CA ALA A 302 -7.97 8.78 14.51
C ALA A 302 -7.98 7.43 13.79
N ASP A 303 -7.02 6.58 14.17
CA ASP A 303 -6.97 5.15 13.87
C ASP A 303 -7.28 4.32 15.14
N TYR A 304 -7.45 3.01 15.01
CA TYR A 304 -7.72 2.15 16.18
C TYR A 304 -6.53 2.05 17.14
N ALA A 305 -5.31 2.23 16.65
CA ALA A 305 -4.11 2.24 17.49
C ALA A 305 -4.09 3.45 18.44
N ASP A 306 -4.55 4.62 18.00
CA ASP A 306 -4.71 5.81 18.82
C ASP A 306 -5.72 5.58 19.94
N LEU A 307 -6.89 5.01 19.62
CA LEU A 307 -7.93 4.67 20.59
C LEU A 307 -7.43 3.68 21.66
N ALA A 308 -6.71 2.63 21.25
CA ALA A 308 -6.12 1.67 22.19
C ALA A 308 -5.08 2.32 23.11
N LYS A 309 -4.26 3.22 22.56
CA LYS A 309 -3.25 3.97 23.33
C LYS A 309 -3.91 4.92 24.34
N GLU A 310 -4.96 5.65 23.94
CA GLU A 310 -5.74 6.54 24.79
C GLU A 310 -6.45 5.76 25.93
N LYS A 311 -7.08 4.61 25.63
CA LYS A 311 -7.70 3.73 26.64
C LYS A 311 -6.68 3.26 27.68
N LYS A 312 -5.48 2.85 27.24
CA LYS A 312 -4.38 2.45 28.13
C LYS A 312 -3.91 3.59 29.04
N GLN A 313 -3.78 4.80 28.51
CA GLN A 313 -3.39 5.97 29.30
C GLN A 313 -4.45 6.33 30.34
N THR A 314 -5.73 6.27 29.96
CA THR A 314 -6.85 6.53 30.86
C THR A 314 -6.88 5.55 32.03
N ASN A 315 -6.69 4.25 31.76
CA ASN A 315 -6.63 3.24 32.83
C ASN A 315 -5.45 3.48 33.79
N LYS A 316 -4.26 3.80 33.26
CA LYS A 316 -3.10 4.15 34.10
C LYS A 316 -3.33 5.36 35.00
N CYS A 317 -4.10 6.36 34.55
CA CYS A 317 -4.46 7.52 35.38
C CYS A 317 -5.46 7.14 36.48
N ARG A 318 -6.41 6.24 36.20
CA ARG A 318 -7.37 5.73 37.19
C ARG A 318 -6.71 4.88 38.28
N ASP A 319 -5.67 4.13 37.92
CA ASP A 319 -4.96 3.23 38.84
C ASP A 319 -3.87 3.93 39.67
N ARG A 320 -3.70 5.26 39.57
CA ARG A 320 -2.78 5.99 40.47
C ARG A 320 -3.39 6.05 41.86
N PRO A 321 -2.68 5.61 42.92
CA PRO A 321 -3.13 5.83 44.29
C PRO A 321 -3.34 7.33 44.51
N LEU A 322 -4.48 7.71 45.09
CA LEU A 322 -4.66 9.04 45.66
C LEU A 322 -3.57 9.21 46.71
N GLU A 323 -2.53 9.99 46.39
CA GLU A 323 -1.55 10.43 47.38
C GLU A 323 -2.32 11.15 48.49
N ARG A 324 -2.46 10.46 49.64
CA ARG A 324 -3.00 11.04 50.86
C ARG A 324 -2.05 12.16 51.27
N ARG A 325 -2.51 13.40 51.15
CA ARG A 325 -1.88 14.57 51.78
C ARG A 325 -1.99 14.48 53.29
#